data_AF-A0A1J4WXX5-F1
#
_entry.id   AF-A0A1J4WXX5-F1
#
_cell.length_a   1.000
_cell.length_b   1.000
_cell.length_c   1.000
_cell.angle_alpha   90.00
_cell.angle_beta   90.00
_cell.angle_gamma   90.00
#
_symmetry.space_group_name_H-M   'P 1'
#
loop_
_entity.id
_entity.type
_entity.pdbx_description
1 polymer ?
#
loop_
_entity_poly.entity_id
_entity_poly.type
_entity_poly.pdbx_seq_one_letter_code
_entity_poly.pdbx_strand_id
1 'polypeptide(L)'
;MANDSDKSRIGTNDGRKPALASVASKVSAVPIQPVETNTALEPDEEGGFTFFEMLSTLPEPVQNYLLSAELDKVRIGIFDRLKLSLDDRDIALYTELEVFFGDVNLADYPDELWTNLPWEDKDKARAQELARETVGRIFLPARTFLGGVAELLESVGGQVGDYPTNQIESRVVTYGQAAQEIAAEADLPDFNEASLRRLQGIIESRLRGVRSDADTVVMLTKPSKTGGLEMSAEDADWIVALTVKEMKWTNFVDQLPNTAADAKTEDLAAELKYPPEEIRRLLAGTAEEQKTLALAAEHLDQFIKGNDGQLKERLHDIVYDLVDGRVETWDVVAALMLLTKRGLLLETLAKDLRFGQAVRSFSEEKGRDRQFVEAFRLQPSGPQAVNVFLQLVLCGVAGLSDGDAARYGLRITNMLKKAGQSQYSGLVAFDLDEGEFVWTEPMD
;
A
#
# COMPACT_ATOMS: atom_id res chain seq x y z
N MET A 1 11.71 41.10 -80.55
CA MET A 1 11.20 39.93 -79.80
C MET A 1 11.81 40.02 -78.41
N ALA A 2 10.92 40.09 -77.42
CA ALA A 2 11.10 40.41 -76.00
C ALA A 2 12.23 39.63 -75.32
N ASN A 3 12.83 40.00 -74.19
CA ASN A 3 12.92 41.11 -73.21
C ASN A 3 14.00 40.54 -72.24
N ASP A 4 14.76 41.21 -71.39
CA ASP A 4 14.96 42.59 -71.03
C ASP A 4 16.31 42.61 -70.31
N SER A 5 17.13 43.57 -70.71
CA SER A 5 17.98 44.46 -69.91
C SER A 5 18.65 43.96 -68.62
N ASP A 6 19.98 43.94 -68.53
CA ASP A 6 20.93 45.06 -68.41
C ASP A 6 21.22 45.51 -66.95
N LYS A 7 22.47 45.26 -66.58
CA LYS A 7 23.46 46.21 -66.01
C LYS A 7 23.41 46.72 -64.57
N SER A 8 24.66 46.70 -64.08
CA SER A 8 25.40 47.65 -63.24
C SER A 8 25.39 47.34 -61.74
N ARG A 9 26.53 46.93 -61.16
CA ARG A 9 27.81 47.61 -60.88
C ARG A 9 27.75 48.56 -59.67
N ILE A 10 28.51 48.13 -58.65
CA ILE A 10 29.45 48.89 -57.80
C ILE A 10 28.83 49.88 -56.81
N GLY A 11 29.18 49.70 -55.52
CA GLY A 11 29.15 50.78 -54.53
C GLY A 11 29.28 50.30 -53.10
N THR A 12 30.50 50.33 -52.57
CA THR A 12 30.87 50.28 -51.15
C THR A 12 30.10 51.30 -50.30
N ASN A 13 29.68 50.97 -49.07
CA ASN A 13 29.91 51.86 -47.93
C ASN A 13 29.73 51.22 -46.54
N ASP A 14 30.47 51.80 -45.61
CA ASP A 14 30.71 51.49 -44.22
C ASP A 14 29.48 51.52 -43.28
N GLY A 15 29.58 50.67 -42.25
CA GLY A 15 29.54 51.11 -40.86
C GLY A 15 28.25 51.70 -40.29
N ARG A 16 27.55 50.91 -39.46
CA ARG A 16 27.14 51.30 -38.09
C ARG A 16 26.44 50.14 -37.37
N LYS A 17 27.02 49.74 -36.24
CA LYS A 17 26.35 48.95 -35.18
C LYS A 17 25.21 49.78 -34.56
N PRO A 18 24.03 49.19 -34.30
CA PRO A 18 23.15 49.71 -33.27
C PRO A 18 23.50 49.08 -31.91
N ALA A 19 23.60 49.93 -30.90
CA ALA A 19 23.74 49.56 -29.51
C ALA A 19 22.45 48.93 -28.98
N LEU A 20 22.55 47.76 -28.36
CA LEU A 20 21.49 47.18 -27.54
C LEU A 20 21.59 47.78 -26.13
N ALA A 21 20.58 48.56 -25.77
CA ALA A 21 20.40 49.07 -24.41
C ALA A 21 19.92 47.93 -23.51
N SER A 22 20.71 47.59 -22.48
CA SER A 22 20.30 46.70 -21.40
C SER A 22 19.41 47.47 -20.42
N VAL A 23 18.11 47.17 -20.39
CA VAL A 23 17.22 47.59 -19.31
C VAL A 23 17.38 46.56 -18.18
N ALA A 24 18.19 46.90 -17.19
CA ALA A 24 18.27 46.15 -15.94
C ALA A 24 17.02 46.46 -15.09
N SER A 25 16.05 45.55 -15.08
CA SER A 25 14.96 45.57 -14.11
C SER A 25 15.46 44.94 -12.81
N LYS A 26 15.70 45.77 -11.79
CA LYS A 26 15.93 45.32 -10.41
C LYS A 26 14.59 44.86 -9.83
N VAL A 27 14.32 43.56 -9.89
CA VAL A 27 13.31 42.94 -9.03
C VAL A 27 14.01 42.56 -7.73
N SER A 28 13.72 43.31 -6.67
CA SER A 28 14.15 42.99 -5.31
C SER A 28 13.32 41.79 -4.84
N ALA A 29 13.93 40.61 -4.77
CA ALA A 29 13.31 39.45 -4.13
C ALA A 29 13.12 39.75 -2.64
N VAL A 30 11.87 39.76 -2.20
CA VAL A 30 11.53 39.73 -0.77
C VAL A 30 11.80 38.31 -0.29
N PRO A 31 12.58 38.11 0.79
CA PRO A 31 12.80 36.77 1.33
C PRO A 31 11.47 36.26 1.89
N ILE A 32 10.98 35.16 1.30
CA ILE A 32 9.86 34.38 1.81
C ILE A 32 10.35 33.71 3.09
N GLN A 33 9.71 34.02 4.21
CA GLN A 33 9.95 33.28 5.45
C GLN A 33 9.27 31.91 5.36
N PRO A 34 9.91 30.84 5.88
CA PRO A 34 9.31 29.52 5.88
C PRO A 34 7.98 29.54 6.65
N VAL A 35 6.96 28.95 6.03
CA VAL A 35 5.64 28.73 6.63
C VAL A 35 5.77 27.56 7.61
N GLU A 36 5.47 27.81 8.88
CA GLU A 36 5.40 26.76 9.91
C GLU A 36 4.14 25.91 9.67
N THR A 37 4.32 24.62 9.37
CA THR A 37 3.24 23.65 9.18
C THR A 37 2.79 23.07 10.53
N ASN A 38 1.52 23.21 10.90
CA ASN A 38 0.91 22.74 12.15
C ASN A 38 0.53 21.24 12.18
N THR A 39 1.32 20.39 11.53
CA THR A 39 1.42 18.95 11.80
C THR A 39 2.89 18.55 11.82
N ALA A 40 3.71 19.38 12.46
CA ALA A 40 5.03 18.95 12.89
C ALA A 40 4.81 17.80 13.88
N LEU A 41 5.17 16.59 13.46
CA LEU A 41 5.52 15.54 14.41
C LEU A 41 6.49 16.21 15.40
N GLU A 42 6.18 16.17 16.69
CA GLU A 42 7.12 16.69 17.68
C GLU A 42 8.32 15.75 17.64
N PRO A 43 9.52 16.25 17.31
CA PRO A 43 10.69 15.39 17.37
C PRO A 43 10.85 14.84 18.78
N ASP A 44 11.53 13.71 18.92
CA ASP A 44 11.85 13.14 20.22
C ASP A 44 12.65 14.11 21.10
N GLU A 45 12.94 13.72 22.36
CA GLU A 45 13.68 14.56 23.30
C GLU A 45 15.07 15.00 22.76
N GLU A 46 15.56 14.38 21.68
CA GLU A 46 16.82 14.70 21.00
C GLU A 46 16.64 15.51 19.69
N GLY A 47 15.41 15.81 19.27
CA GLY A 47 15.17 16.56 18.04
C GLY A 47 15.04 15.70 16.78
N GLY A 48 15.00 14.37 16.91
CA GLY A 48 14.90 13.41 15.81
C GLY A 48 13.48 12.90 15.56
N PHE A 49 13.19 12.52 14.30
CA PHE A 49 12.02 11.71 13.99
C PHE A 49 12.37 10.23 14.13
N THR A 50 11.45 9.43 14.66
CA THR A 50 11.61 7.98 14.66
C THR A 50 11.57 7.44 13.23
N PHE A 51 12.23 6.29 13.00
CA PHE A 51 12.19 5.62 11.69
C PHE A 51 10.77 5.42 11.17
N PHE A 52 9.80 5.08 12.04
CA PHE A 52 8.41 4.85 11.64
C PHE A 52 7.70 6.15 11.23
N GLU A 53 8.01 7.26 11.87
CA GLU A 53 7.52 8.58 11.50
C GLU A 53 8.03 8.97 10.12
N MET A 54 9.34 8.83 9.89
CA MET A 54 9.93 9.07 8.57
C MET A 54 9.35 8.14 7.50
N LEU A 55 9.22 6.85 7.81
CA LEU A 55 8.63 5.86 6.91
C LEU A 55 7.18 6.22 6.51
N SER A 56 6.39 6.75 7.46
CA SER A 56 5.00 7.15 7.19
C SER A 56 4.88 8.30 6.19
N THR A 57 5.96 9.05 5.93
CA THR A 57 6.01 10.11 4.92
C THR A 57 6.16 9.58 3.49
N LEU A 58 6.60 8.32 3.34
CA LEU A 58 6.79 7.67 2.04
C LEU A 58 5.48 7.09 1.51
N PRO A 59 5.37 6.81 0.19
CA PRO A 59 4.21 6.13 -0.38
C PRO A 59 4.08 4.71 0.13
N GLU A 60 2.86 4.23 0.32
CA GLU A 60 2.59 2.84 0.76
C GLU A 60 3.34 1.78 -0.08
N PRO A 61 3.43 1.86 -1.43
CA PRO A 61 4.24 0.90 -2.20
C PRO A 61 5.72 0.90 -1.84
N VAL A 62 6.28 2.08 -1.52
CA VAL A 62 7.69 2.24 -1.12
C VAL A 62 7.87 1.78 0.34
N GLN A 63 6.94 2.09 1.24
CA GLN A 63 6.95 1.58 2.61
C GLN A 63 6.95 0.06 2.64
N ASN A 64 6.01 -0.56 1.90
CA ASN A 64 5.88 -2.01 1.78
C ASN A 64 7.15 -2.64 1.20
N TYR A 65 7.78 -1.97 0.23
CA TYR A 65 9.06 -2.41 -0.32
C TYR A 65 10.19 -2.34 0.72
N LEU A 66 10.33 -1.21 1.42
CA LEU A 66 11.36 -0.99 2.42
C LEU A 66 11.25 -1.94 3.62
N LEU A 67 10.04 -2.35 3.97
CA LEU A 67 9.71 -3.31 5.02
C LEU A 67 9.65 -4.77 4.53
N SER A 68 9.91 -5.03 3.25
CA SER A 68 9.76 -6.37 2.69
C SER A 68 10.90 -7.30 3.12
N ALA A 69 10.55 -8.54 3.46
CA ALA A 69 11.54 -9.58 3.77
C ALA A 69 12.44 -9.89 2.57
N GLU A 70 11.95 -9.68 1.35
CA GLU A 70 12.68 -9.80 0.10
C GLU A 70 13.82 -8.78 0.02
N LEU A 71 13.55 -7.51 0.35
CA LEU A 71 14.58 -6.48 0.36
C LEU A 71 15.63 -6.75 1.44
N ASP A 72 15.22 -7.21 2.62
CA ASP A 72 16.17 -7.58 3.67
C ASP A 72 17.10 -8.72 3.24
N LYS A 73 16.58 -9.73 2.53
CA LYS A 73 17.40 -10.79 1.92
C LYS A 73 18.40 -10.22 0.90
N VAL A 74 17.99 -9.24 0.10
CA VAL A 74 18.88 -8.56 -0.86
C VAL A 74 19.99 -7.80 -0.12
N ARG A 75 19.64 -6.99 0.89
CA ARG A 75 20.61 -6.24 1.71
C ARG A 75 21.62 -7.18 2.36
N ILE A 76 21.15 -8.23 3.05
CA ILE A 76 22.00 -9.24 3.68
C ILE A 76 22.93 -9.89 2.65
N GLY A 77 22.41 -10.25 1.47
CA GLY A 77 23.21 -10.83 0.40
C GLY A 77 24.33 -9.91 -0.11
N ILE A 78 24.06 -8.61 -0.25
CA ILE A 78 25.07 -7.60 -0.61
C ILE A 78 26.11 -7.48 0.50
N PHE A 79 25.66 -7.31 1.75
CA PHE A 79 26.50 -7.08 2.91
C PHE A 79 27.42 -8.26 3.21
N ASP A 80 26.92 -9.49 3.13
CA ASP A 80 27.70 -10.70 3.37
C ASP A 80 28.73 -10.94 2.27
N ARG A 81 28.34 -10.77 1.00
CA ARG A 81 29.24 -10.92 -0.15
C ARG A 81 30.39 -9.93 -0.06
N LEU A 82 30.10 -8.68 0.31
CA LEU A 82 31.09 -7.63 0.48
C LEU A 82 31.74 -7.65 1.87
N LYS A 83 31.37 -8.57 2.76
CA LYS A 83 31.92 -8.73 4.12
C LYS A 83 31.85 -7.47 4.99
N LEU A 84 30.75 -6.72 4.91
CA LEU A 84 30.55 -5.52 5.74
C LEU A 84 30.47 -5.89 7.23
N SER A 85 31.15 -5.11 8.07
CA SER A 85 30.98 -5.16 9.53
C SER A 85 29.57 -4.70 9.91
N LEU A 86 29.13 -4.93 11.15
CA LEU A 86 27.80 -4.47 11.58
C LEU A 86 27.68 -2.94 11.48
N ASP A 87 28.69 -2.21 11.94
CA ASP A 87 28.73 -0.75 11.85
C ASP A 87 28.66 -0.26 10.39
N ASP A 88 29.39 -0.91 9.47
CA ASP A 88 29.30 -0.57 8.03
C ASP A 88 27.90 -0.82 7.45
N ARG A 89 27.20 -1.86 7.92
CA ARG A 89 25.84 -2.19 7.46
C ARG A 89 24.85 -1.13 7.91
N ASP A 90 24.96 -0.69 9.16
CA ASP A 90 24.10 0.34 9.71
C ASP A 90 24.30 1.65 8.95
N ILE A 91 25.55 2.07 8.72
CA ILE A 91 25.87 3.27 7.93
C ILE A 91 25.30 3.16 6.51
N ALA A 92 25.52 2.03 5.83
CA ALA A 92 25.02 1.83 4.47
C ALA A 92 23.48 1.86 4.41
N LEU A 93 22.81 1.29 5.41
CA LEU A 93 21.35 1.30 5.53
C LEU A 93 20.82 2.71 5.80
N TYR A 94 21.44 3.47 6.70
CA TYR A 94 21.03 4.85 6.98
C TYR A 94 21.17 5.73 5.74
N THR A 95 22.32 5.70 5.05
CA THR A 95 22.52 6.48 3.81
C THR A 95 21.57 6.03 2.68
N GLU A 96 21.23 4.74 2.61
CA GLU A 96 20.19 4.25 1.68
C GLU A 96 18.83 4.87 2.00
N LEU A 97 18.44 4.90 3.27
CA LEU A 97 17.17 5.46 3.71
C LEU A 97 17.09 6.97 3.50
N GLU A 98 18.18 7.71 3.75
CA GLU A 98 18.28 9.15 3.48
C GLU A 98 17.98 9.50 2.01
N VAL A 99 18.33 8.61 1.06
CA VAL A 99 17.95 8.78 -0.36
C VAL A 99 16.44 8.66 -0.56
N PHE A 100 15.78 7.70 0.10
CA PHE A 100 14.33 7.55 0.02
C PHE A 100 13.57 8.71 0.65
N PHE A 101 14.07 9.23 1.78
CA PHE A 101 13.51 10.39 2.46
C PHE A 101 13.83 11.71 1.73
N GLY A 102 14.86 11.71 0.88
CA GLY A 102 15.26 12.87 0.08
C GLY A 102 16.24 13.80 0.78
N ASP A 103 16.81 13.37 1.91
CA ASP A 103 17.87 14.07 2.63
C ASP A 103 19.20 13.99 1.86
N VAL A 104 19.42 12.87 1.17
CA VAL A 104 20.53 12.69 0.23
C VAL A 104 19.99 12.66 -1.19
N ASN A 105 20.54 13.53 -2.06
CA ASN A 105 20.23 13.46 -3.47
C ASN A 105 20.78 12.13 -4.02
N LEU A 106 19.95 11.41 -4.78
CA LEU A 106 20.34 10.15 -5.41
C LEU A 106 21.69 10.24 -6.15
N ALA A 107 21.95 11.32 -6.88
CA ALA A 107 23.19 11.49 -7.62
C ALA A 107 24.44 11.55 -6.72
N ASP A 108 24.28 12.00 -5.47
CA ASP A 108 25.35 12.16 -4.49
C ASP A 108 25.53 10.91 -3.61
N TYR A 109 24.64 9.91 -3.73
CA TYR A 109 24.66 8.68 -2.92
C TYR A 109 26.03 7.98 -2.85
N PRO A 110 26.78 7.78 -3.96
CA PRO A 110 28.09 7.12 -3.89
C PRO A 110 29.11 7.92 -3.06
N ASP A 111 29.06 9.25 -3.13
CA ASP A 111 29.99 10.13 -2.42
C ASP A 111 29.62 10.23 -0.93
N GLU A 112 28.33 10.28 -0.60
CA GLU A 112 27.84 10.24 0.79
C GLU A 112 28.17 8.91 1.46
N LEU A 113 27.93 7.79 0.76
CA LEU A 113 28.28 6.46 1.24
C LEU A 113 29.78 6.35 1.51
N TRP A 114 30.61 6.87 0.61
CA TRP A 114 32.07 6.90 0.80
C TRP A 114 32.49 7.77 1.99
N THR A 115 31.85 8.91 2.16
CA THR A 115 32.17 9.88 3.22
C THR A 115 31.82 9.34 4.61
N ASN A 116 30.71 8.61 4.73
CA ASN A 116 30.21 8.12 6.01
C ASN A 116 30.85 6.78 6.43
N LEU A 117 31.32 5.97 5.48
CA LEU A 117 32.00 4.72 5.81
C LEU A 117 33.42 4.99 6.33
N PRO A 118 33.86 4.31 7.41
CA PRO A 118 35.20 4.48 7.98
C PRO A 118 36.27 3.74 7.16
N TRP A 119 36.22 3.86 5.84
CA TRP A 119 37.02 3.12 4.88
C TRP A 119 38.22 3.94 4.39
N GLU A 120 39.29 3.26 3.99
CA GLU A 120 40.50 3.89 3.47
C GLU A 120 40.53 3.79 1.94
N ASP A 121 41.41 4.54 1.26
CA ASP A 121 41.55 4.53 -0.21
C ASP A 121 41.64 3.13 -0.85
N LYS A 122 42.22 2.16 -0.12
CA LYS A 122 42.33 0.75 -0.56
C LYS A 122 40.96 0.07 -0.74
N ASP A 123 39.93 0.56 -0.05
CA ASP A 123 38.57 0.04 -0.04
C ASP A 123 37.67 0.73 -1.08
N LYS A 124 38.19 1.71 -1.84
CA LYS A 124 37.42 2.47 -2.84
C LYS A 124 36.73 1.58 -3.88
N ALA A 125 37.40 0.51 -4.33
CA ALA A 125 36.80 -0.45 -5.26
C ALA A 125 35.59 -1.18 -4.65
N ARG A 126 35.67 -1.49 -3.35
CA ARG A 126 34.58 -2.11 -2.60
C ARG A 126 33.42 -1.14 -2.36
N ALA A 127 33.71 0.15 -2.11
CA ALA A 127 32.69 1.20 -1.99
C ALA A 127 31.93 1.40 -3.31
N GLN A 128 32.66 1.43 -4.42
CA GLN A 128 32.06 1.50 -5.75
C GLN A 128 31.19 0.26 -6.04
N GLU A 129 31.64 -0.94 -5.64
CA GLU A 129 30.83 -2.15 -5.77
C GLU A 129 29.57 -2.12 -4.88
N LEU A 130 29.68 -1.65 -3.63
CA LEU A 130 28.53 -1.48 -2.73
C LEU A 130 27.53 -0.50 -3.34
N ALA A 131 27.97 0.68 -3.78
CA ALA A 131 27.12 1.67 -4.42
C ALA A 131 26.41 1.10 -5.65
N ARG A 132 27.16 0.44 -6.54
CA ARG A 132 26.59 -0.20 -7.74
C ARG A 132 25.53 -1.24 -7.41
N GLU A 133 25.78 -2.09 -6.41
CA GLU A 133 24.85 -3.14 -6.01
C GLU A 133 23.60 -2.59 -5.31
N THR A 134 23.72 -1.56 -4.47
CA THR A 134 22.57 -0.85 -3.88
C THR A 134 21.75 -0.19 -4.98
N VAL A 135 22.38 0.60 -5.86
CA VAL A 135 21.67 1.30 -6.94
C VAL A 135 20.96 0.30 -7.84
N GLY A 136 21.63 -0.79 -8.23
CA GLY A 136 21.07 -1.79 -9.14
C GLY A 136 20.00 -2.69 -8.51
N ARG A 137 20.15 -3.12 -7.25
CA ARG A 137 19.22 -4.08 -6.63
C ARG A 137 18.15 -3.45 -5.74
N ILE A 138 18.41 -2.25 -5.23
CA ILE A 138 17.56 -1.59 -4.25
C ILE A 138 16.87 -0.36 -4.87
N PHE A 139 17.64 0.55 -5.48
CA PHE A 139 17.04 1.76 -6.06
C PHE A 139 16.37 1.50 -7.41
N LEU A 140 16.89 0.58 -8.23
CA LEU A 140 16.33 0.32 -9.56
C LEU A 140 14.87 -0.16 -9.53
N PRO A 141 14.46 -1.05 -8.61
CA PRO A 141 13.04 -1.34 -8.38
C PRO A 141 12.21 -0.10 -8.07
N ALA A 142 12.77 0.88 -7.36
CA ALA A 142 12.13 2.13 -6.97
C ALA A 142 12.32 3.29 -7.97
N ARG A 143 12.83 3.04 -9.17
CA ARG A 143 13.23 4.09 -10.14
C ARG A 143 12.12 5.04 -10.56
N THR A 144 10.87 4.60 -10.52
CA THR A 144 9.68 5.41 -10.78
C THR A 144 9.48 6.50 -9.72
N PHE A 145 9.98 6.28 -8.51
CA PHE A 145 9.85 7.18 -7.36
C PHE A 145 11.10 8.04 -7.16
N LEU A 146 12.28 7.48 -7.38
CA LEU A 146 13.56 8.18 -7.16
C LEU A 146 13.99 9.03 -8.37
N GLY A 147 13.60 8.65 -9.60
CA GLY A 147 14.11 9.25 -10.84
C GLY A 147 15.62 9.03 -11.01
N GLY A 148 16.19 9.20 -12.21
CA GLY A 148 17.66 9.23 -12.41
C GLY A 148 18.45 7.95 -12.05
N VAL A 149 17.79 6.86 -11.63
CA VAL A 149 18.47 5.66 -11.10
C VAL A 149 19.26 4.93 -12.19
N ALA A 150 18.77 4.91 -13.43
CA ALA A 150 19.45 4.25 -14.53
C ALA A 150 20.75 4.97 -14.89
N GLU A 151 20.70 6.30 -14.93
CA GLU A 151 21.85 7.17 -15.18
C GLU A 151 22.89 7.04 -14.07
N LEU A 152 22.44 7.02 -12.80
CA LEU A 152 23.33 6.77 -11.68
C LEU A 152 23.99 5.39 -11.79
N LEU A 153 23.22 4.35 -12.07
CA LEU A 153 23.72 2.97 -12.19
C LEU A 153 24.84 2.88 -13.25
N GLU A 154 24.65 3.51 -14.39
CA GLU A 154 25.67 3.59 -15.44
C GLU A 154 26.92 4.35 -14.96
N SER A 155 26.74 5.47 -14.25
CA SER A 155 27.86 6.27 -13.73
C SER A 155 28.73 5.53 -12.71
N VAL A 156 28.13 4.62 -11.92
CA VAL A 156 28.85 3.75 -10.97
C VAL A 156 29.34 2.44 -11.61
N GLY A 157 29.16 2.28 -12.93
CA GLY A 157 29.70 1.17 -13.71
C GLY A 157 28.84 -0.10 -13.71
N GLY A 158 27.53 0.02 -13.50
CA GLY A 158 26.55 -1.05 -13.69
C GLY A 158 25.81 -0.93 -15.04
N GLN A 159 25.02 -1.96 -15.38
CA GLN A 159 24.12 -1.94 -16.54
C GLN A 159 22.72 -2.36 -16.08
N VAL A 160 21.68 -1.65 -16.52
CA VAL A 160 20.28 -1.94 -16.13
C VAL A 160 19.87 -3.39 -16.39
N GLY A 161 20.41 -4.02 -17.45
CA GLY A 161 20.10 -5.41 -17.82
C GLY A 161 20.67 -6.47 -16.88
N ASP A 162 21.62 -6.13 -16.02
CA ASP A 162 22.26 -7.07 -15.08
C ASP A 162 21.44 -7.25 -13.77
N TYR A 163 20.41 -6.42 -13.59
CA TYR A 163 19.66 -6.31 -12.34
C TYR A 163 18.19 -6.72 -12.50
N PRO A 164 17.52 -7.06 -11.39
CA PRO A 164 16.10 -7.41 -11.41
C PRO A 164 15.25 -6.31 -12.05
N THR A 165 14.32 -6.71 -12.93
CA THR A 165 13.44 -5.78 -13.65
C THR A 165 12.11 -5.52 -12.94
N ASN A 166 11.90 -6.14 -11.77
CA ASN A 166 10.71 -5.91 -10.96
C ASN A 166 10.73 -4.48 -10.45
N GLN A 167 9.75 -3.70 -10.86
CA GLN A 167 9.54 -2.35 -10.39
C GLN A 167 8.51 -2.36 -9.27
N ILE A 168 8.71 -1.50 -8.29
CA ILE A 168 7.65 -1.13 -7.36
C ILE A 168 6.59 -0.43 -8.21
N GLU A 169 5.41 -1.04 -8.28
CA GLU A 169 4.32 -0.46 -9.05
C GLU A 169 3.90 0.84 -8.38
N SER A 170 4.03 1.94 -9.12
CA SER A 170 3.40 3.20 -8.76
C SER A 170 1.90 2.95 -8.60
N ARG A 171 1.32 3.49 -7.55
CA ARG A 171 -0.12 3.48 -7.39
C ARG A 171 -0.74 4.21 -8.58
N VAL A 172 -1.62 3.51 -9.32
CA VAL A 172 -2.39 4.11 -10.41
C VAL A 172 -3.78 4.41 -9.88
N VAL A 173 -4.18 5.68 -9.89
CA VAL A 173 -5.52 6.12 -9.46
C VAL A 173 -6.09 7.10 -10.47
N THR A 174 -7.41 7.21 -10.50
CA THR A 174 -8.03 8.30 -11.25
C THR A 174 -7.80 9.63 -10.56
N TYR A 175 -7.78 10.72 -11.33
CA TYR A 175 -7.74 12.07 -10.76
C TYR A 175 -8.87 12.32 -9.76
N GLY A 176 -10.08 11.83 -10.04
CA GLY A 176 -11.23 11.96 -9.15
C GLY A 176 -11.06 11.18 -7.84
N GLN A 177 -10.51 9.97 -7.91
CA GLN A 177 -10.21 9.16 -6.73
C GLN A 177 -9.14 9.83 -5.85
N ALA A 178 -8.01 10.27 -6.44
CA ALA A 178 -6.98 10.99 -5.69
C ALA A 178 -7.54 12.24 -5.02
N ALA A 179 -8.37 13.01 -5.72
CA ALA A 179 -9.01 14.19 -5.17
C ALA A 179 -9.96 13.88 -4.01
N GLN A 180 -10.64 12.73 -4.05
CA GLN A 180 -11.48 12.25 -2.94
C GLN A 180 -10.64 11.84 -1.72
N GLU A 181 -9.52 11.16 -1.93
CA GLU A 181 -8.64 10.70 -0.86
C GLU A 181 -7.93 11.87 -0.17
N ILE A 182 -7.39 12.82 -0.93
CA ILE A 182 -6.82 14.07 -0.39
C ILE A 182 -7.87 14.84 0.42
N ALA A 183 -9.11 14.92 -0.08
CA ALA A 183 -10.18 15.60 0.65
C ALA A 183 -10.55 14.88 1.96
N ALA A 184 -10.41 13.55 2.02
CA ALA A 184 -10.63 12.77 3.23
C ALA A 184 -9.47 12.91 4.22
N GLU A 185 -8.22 12.91 3.73
CA GLU A 185 -7.02 13.10 4.57
C GLU A 185 -6.95 14.50 5.18
N ALA A 186 -7.43 15.51 4.46
CA ALA A 186 -7.50 16.87 5.00
C ALA A 186 -8.42 16.99 6.23
N ASP A 187 -9.30 16.01 6.47
CA ASP A 187 -10.24 15.93 7.61
C ASP A 187 -10.96 17.25 7.93
N LEU A 188 -11.42 17.93 6.88
CA LEU A 188 -12.00 19.26 7.02
C LEU A 188 -13.43 19.17 7.57
N PRO A 189 -13.74 19.77 8.73
CA PRO A 189 -15.07 19.72 9.31
C PRO A 189 -16.10 20.45 8.45
N ASP A 190 -17.35 19.96 8.49
CA ASP A 190 -18.56 20.64 8.01
C ASP A 190 -18.73 20.85 6.48
N PHE A 191 -18.02 20.11 5.62
CA PHE A 191 -18.36 20.14 4.19
C PHE A 191 -19.66 19.41 3.86
N ASN A 192 -20.59 20.15 3.25
CA ASN A 192 -21.71 19.53 2.54
C ASN A 192 -21.25 18.90 1.20
N GLU A 193 -22.10 18.07 0.62
CA GLU A 193 -21.80 17.34 -0.62
C GLU A 193 -21.40 18.26 -1.79
N ALA A 194 -21.98 19.47 -1.88
CA ALA A 194 -21.65 20.42 -2.93
C ALA A 194 -20.25 21.04 -2.76
N SER A 195 -19.85 21.33 -1.51
CA SER A 195 -18.51 21.80 -1.18
C SER A 195 -17.47 20.71 -1.43
N LEU A 196 -17.75 19.46 -1.04
CA LEU A 196 -16.84 18.34 -1.27
C LEU A 196 -16.59 18.10 -2.77
N ARG A 197 -17.65 18.12 -3.60
CA ARG A 197 -17.50 18.01 -5.07
C ARG A 197 -16.68 19.15 -5.66
N ARG A 198 -16.79 20.36 -5.10
CA ARG A 198 -16.01 21.51 -5.54
C ARG A 198 -14.55 21.40 -5.13
N LEU A 199 -14.27 20.96 -3.91
CA LEU A 199 -12.92 20.65 -3.44
C LEU A 199 -12.26 19.63 -4.36
N GLN A 200 -12.96 18.53 -4.66
CA GLN A 200 -12.49 17.51 -5.58
C GLN A 200 -12.16 18.09 -6.97
N GLY A 201 -13.04 18.92 -7.55
CA GLY A 201 -12.78 19.56 -8.84
C GLY A 201 -11.63 20.57 -8.84
N ILE A 202 -11.34 21.21 -7.70
CA ILE A 202 -10.19 22.10 -7.54
C ILE A 202 -8.90 21.26 -7.51
N ILE A 203 -8.87 20.21 -6.67
CA ILE A 203 -7.72 19.30 -6.53
C ILE A 203 -7.44 18.57 -7.85
N GLU A 204 -8.45 17.99 -8.51
CA GLU A 204 -8.30 17.30 -9.80
C GLU A 204 -7.66 18.23 -10.85
N SER A 205 -8.10 19.48 -10.93
CA SER A 205 -7.52 20.44 -11.87
C SER A 205 -6.06 20.77 -11.54
N ARG A 206 -5.67 20.73 -10.27
CA ARG A 206 -4.27 20.91 -9.85
C ARG A 206 -3.43 19.69 -10.21
N LEU A 207 -3.93 18.49 -9.93
CA LEU A 207 -3.30 17.21 -10.29
C LEU A 207 -3.06 17.09 -11.80
N ARG A 208 -3.97 17.63 -12.62
CA ARG A 208 -3.83 17.72 -14.10
C ARG A 208 -2.85 18.79 -14.57
N GLY A 209 -2.28 19.59 -13.67
CA GLY A 209 -1.39 20.71 -14.01
C GLY A 209 -2.10 21.92 -14.66
N VAL A 210 -3.44 21.98 -14.61
CA VAL A 210 -4.21 23.11 -15.15
C VAL A 210 -4.12 24.35 -14.22
N ARG A 211 -3.88 24.12 -12.93
CA ARG A 211 -3.68 25.17 -11.93
C ARG A 211 -2.28 25.07 -11.33
N SER A 212 -1.68 26.21 -11.03
CA SER A 212 -0.49 26.28 -10.17
C SER A 212 -0.87 26.16 -8.69
N ASP A 213 0.13 26.04 -7.80
CA ASP A 213 -0.09 26.04 -6.35
C ASP A 213 -0.77 27.34 -5.91
N ALA A 214 -0.26 28.49 -6.37
CA ALA A 214 -0.82 29.80 -6.06
C ALA A 214 -2.28 29.95 -6.55
N ASP A 215 -2.58 29.48 -7.77
CA ASP A 215 -3.96 29.51 -8.29
C ASP A 215 -4.90 28.61 -7.48
N THR A 216 -4.38 27.49 -6.97
CA THR A 216 -5.15 26.53 -6.17
C THR A 216 -5.52 27.15 -4.83
N VAL A 217 -4.56 27.76 -4.12
CA VAL A 217 -4.81 28.52 -2.88
C VAL A 217 -5.84 29.64 -3.09
N VAL A 218 -5.70 30.40 -4.18
CA VAL A 218 -6.66 31.45 -4.54
C VAL A 218 -8.06 30.87 -4.74
N MET A 219 -8.20 29.71 -5.40
CA MET A 219 -9.52 29.10 -5.62
C MET A 219 -10.13 28.54 -4.33
N LEU A 220 -9.33 27.93 -3.45
CA LEU A 220 -9.80 27.38 -2.17
C LEU A 220 -10.27 28.49 -1.22
N THR A 221 -9.55 29.61 -1.15
CA THR A 221 -9.86 30.74 -0.25
C THR A 221 -10.99 31.66 -0.76
N LYS A 222 -11.30 31.61 -2.06
CA LYS A 222 -12.28 32.50 -2.70
C LYS A 222 -13.71 32.27 -2.18
N PRO A 223 -14.59 33.30 -2.19
CA PRO A 223 -16.00 33.17 -1.83
C PRO A 223 -16.75 32.06 -2.56
N SER A 224 -17.58 31.32 -1.82
CA SER A 224 -18.35 30.16 -2.29
C SER A 224 -19.33 30.54 -3.41
N LYS A 225 -19.84 31.78 -3.39
CA LYS A 225 -20.68 32.39 -4.43
C LYS A 225 -19.98 32.57 -5.77
N THR A 226 -18.65 32.61 -5.78
CA THR A 226 -17.82 32.86 -6.97
C THR A 226 -16.97 31.66 -7.38
N GLY A 227 -17.36 30.47 -6.88
CA GLY A 227 -16.75 29.19 -7.24
C GLY A 227 -15.59 28.75 -6.34
N GLY A 228 -15.34 29.41 -5.20
CA GLY A 228 -14.37 28.94 -4.20
C GLY A 228 -14.99 28.17 -3.04
N LEU A 229 -14.25 28.02 -1.95
CA LEU A 229 -14.67 27.26 -0.75
C LEU A 229 -14.62 28.06 0.56
N GLU A 230 -14.23 29.34 0.53
CA GLU A 230 -14.12 30.19 1.73
C GLU A 230 -13.20 29.59 2.81
N MET A 231 -12.20 28.81 2.40
CA MET A 231 -11.25 28.19 3.31
C MET A 231 -10.29 29.21 3.91
N SER A 232 -9.74 28.90 5.08
CA SER A 232 -8.60 29.63 5.62
C SER A 232 -7.38 29.46 4.69
N ALA A 233 -6.44 30.40 4.74
CA ALA A 233 -5.20 30.28 3.96
C ALA A 233 -4.37 29.05 4.41
N GLU A 234 -4.36 28.78 5.72
CA GLU A 234 -3.64 27.65 6.30
C GLU A 234 -4.19 26.30 5.80
N ASP A 235 -5.51 26.10 5.81
CA ASP A 235 -6.12 24.87 5.29
C ASP A 235 -5.91 24.74 3.77
N ALA A 236 -5.93 25.85 3.04
CA ALA A 236 -5.70 25.86 1.60
C ALA A 236 -4.25 25.47 1.26
N ASP A 237 -3.28 26.02 1.98
CA ASP A 237 -1.86 25.66 1.85
C ASP A 237 -1.63 24.20 2.22
N TRP A 238 -2.32 23.70 3.26
CA TRP A 238 -2.27 22.30 3.67
C TRP A 238 -2.78 21.35 2.57
N ILE A 239 -3.94 21.64 1.95
CA ILE A 239 -4.43 20.85 0.81
C ILE A 239 -3.43 20.86 -0.35
N VAL A 240 -2.82 22.00 -0.63
CA VAL A 240 -1.80 22.09 -1.69
C VAL A 240 -0.60 21.24 -1.35
N ALA A 241 -0.14 21.25 -0.09
CA ALA A 241 0.94 20.38 0.37
C ALA A 241 0.60 18.88 0.22
N LEU A 242 -0.61 18.47 0.62
CA LEU A 242 -1.11 17.10 0.42
C LEU A 242 -1.17 16.74 -1.07
N THR A 243 -1.62 17.67 -1.92
CA THR A 243 -1.70 17.46 -3.37
C THR A 243 -0.31 17.29 -3.98
N VAL A 244 0.67 18.11 -3.58
CA VAL A 244 2.06 18.00 -4.03
C VAL A 244 2.68 16.68 -3.57
N LYS A 245 2.42 16.29 -2.31
CA LYS A 245 2.82 14.98 -1.77
C LYS A 245 2.27 13.85 -2.64
N GLU A 246 0.97 13.83 -2.93
CA GLU A 246 0.35 12.80 -3.78
C GLU A 246 0.92 12.82 -5.21
N MET A 247 1.19 14.00 -5.78
CA MET A 247 1.74 14.14 -7.12
C MET A 247 3.14 13.56 -7.29
N LYS A 248 3.93 13.50 -6.22
CA LYS A 248 5.30 12.96 -6.26
C LYS A 248 5.30 11.45 -6.52
N TRP A 249 4.22 10.76 -6.19
CA TRP A 249 4.25 9.32 -5.98
C TRP A 249 3.19 8.52 -6.74
N THR A 250 2.18 9.21 -7.26
CA THR A 250 1.00 8.58 -7.84
C THR A 250 0.95 8.85 -9.34
N ASN A 251 0.72 7.78 -10.11
CA ASN A 251 0.48 7.90 -11.55
C ASN A 251 -1.00 8.12 -11.79
N PHE A 252 -1.37 9.36 -12.14
CA PHE A 252 -2.77 9.71 -12.39
C PHE A 252 -3.18 9.38 -13.82
N VAL A 253 -4.39 8.88 -13.94
CA VAL A 253 -5.03 8.59 -15.23
C VAL A 253 -6.43 9.18 -15.26
N ASP A 254 -6.91 9.53 -16.46
CA ASP A 254 -8.29 10.02 -16.66
C ASP A 254 -9.34 9.00 -16.26
N GLN A 255 -9.07 7.76 -16.64
CA GLN A 255 -9.82 6.58 -16.29
C GLN A 255 -8.76 5.54 -15.97
N LEU A 256 -8.98 4.73 -14.93
CA LEU A 256 -8.14 3.56 -14.73
C LEU A 256 -8.09 2.84 -16.07
N PRO A 257 -6.89 2.45 -16.57
CA PRO A 257 -6.84 1.66 -17.79
C PRO A 257 -7.80 0.53 -17.54
N ASN A 258 -8.89 0.47 -18.33
CA ASN A 258 -9.80 -0.67 -18.34
C ASN A 258 -8.87 -1.84 -18.40
N THR A 259 -8.69 -2.52 -17.27
CA THR A 259 -7.62 -3.50 -17.19
C THR A 259 -7.92 -4.47 -18.31
N ALA A 260 -6.91 -5.11 -18.90
CA ALA A 260 -7.21 -6.18 -19.85
C ALA A 260 -8.15 -7.25 -19.23
N ALA A 261 -8.39 -7.22 -17.91
CA ALA A 261 -9.48 -7.89 -17.23
C ALA A 261 -10.88 -7.38 -17.62
N ASP A 262 -11.18 -6.09 -17.77
CA ASP A 262 -12.53 -5.58 -18.13
C ASP A 262 -12.86 -5.81 -19.62
N ALA A 263 -11.90 -5.58 -20.51
CA ALA A 263 -12.09 -5.83 -21.95
C ALA A 263 -12.09 -7.34 -22.29
N LYS A 264 -11.46 -8.19 -21.47
CA LYS A 264 -11.62 -9.65 -21.57
C LYS A 264 -12.76 -10.19 -20.74
N THR A 265 -13.24 -9.54 -19.68
CA THR A 265 -14.36 -10.08 -18.88
C THR A 265 -15.70 -9.86 -19.54
N GLU A 266 -15.90 -8.94 -20.48
CA GLU A 266 -17.15 -9.00 -21.24
C GLU A 266 -17.23 -10.26 -22.14
N ASP A 267 -16.12 -10.68 -22.76
CA ASP A 267 -16.06 -11.92 -23.55
C ASP A 267 -15.87 -13.19 -22.67
N LEU A 268 -15.06 -13.14 -21.59
CA LEU A 268 -14.90 -14.26 -20.66
C LEU A 268 -16.08 -14.40 -19.70
N ALA A 269 -16.77 -13.34 -19.27
CA ALA A 269 -17.97 -13.50 -18.44
C ALA A 269 -19.14 -14.10 -19.24
N ALA A 270 -19.10 -14.00 -20.58
CA ALA A 270 -19.98 -14.76 -21.44
C ALA A 270 -19.60 -16.26 -21.51
N GLU A 271 -18.33 -16.62 -21.27
CA GLU A 271 -17.82 -18.01 -21.25
C GLU A 271 -17.73 -18.62 -19.84
N LEU A 272 -17.70 -17.82 -18.77
CA LEU A 272 -17.62 -18.31 -17.39
C LEU A 272 -18.94 -18.92 -16.98
N LYS A 273 -18.90 -20.18 -16.55
CA LYS A 273 -20.04 -20.92 -16.01
C LYS A 273 -20.73 -20.18 -14.85
N TYR A 274 -19.96 -19.40 -14.08
CA TYR A 274 -20.45 -18.60 -12.96
C TYR A 274 -19.98 -17.15 -13.07
N PRO A 275 -20.87 -16.20 -13.40
CA PRO A 275 -20.51 -14.78 -13.45
C PRO A 275 -20.21 -14.25 -12.03
N PRO A 276 -19.41 -13.17 -11.88
CA PRO A 276 -19.03 -12.64 -10.57
C PRO A 276 -20.21 -12.31 -9.64
N GLU A 277 -21.33 -11.84 -10.18
CA GLU A 277 -22.55 -11.57 -9.39
C GLU A 277 -23.18 -12.85 -8.83
N GLU A 278 -23.09 -13.96 -9.56
CA GLU A 278 -23.55 -15.26 -9.09
C GLU A 278 -22.66 -15.77 -7.95
N ILE A 279 -21.34 -15.65 -8.08
CA ILE A 279 -20.40 -16.03 -7.00
C ILE A 279 -20.66 -15.19 -5.74
N ARG A 280 -20.92 -13.88 -5.89
CA ARG A 280 -21.31 -13.01 -4.77
C ARG A 280 -22.62 -13.45 -4.13
N ARG A 281 -23.61 -13.84 -4.95
CA ARG A 281 -24.90 -14.37 -4.46
C ARG A 281 -24.71 -15.67 -3.68
N LEU A 282 -23.93 -16.61 -4.22
CA LEU A 282 -23.60 -17.87 -3.57
C LEU A 282 -22.86 -17.63 -2.25
N LEU A 283 -21.86 -16.74 -2.25
CA LEU A 283 -21.09 -16.37 -1.06
C LEU A 283 -21.96 -15.75 0.04
N ALA A 284 -22.92 -14.91 -0.35
CA ALA A 284 -23.84 -14.27 0.58
C ALA A 284 -24.80 -15.27 1.24
N GLY A 285 -25.12 -16.37 0.54
CA GLY A 285 -26.11 -17.35 0.96
C GLY A 285 -27.54 -16.87 0.81
N THR A 286 -28.48 -17.70 1.28
CA THR A 286 -29.91 -17.41 1.20
C THR A 286 -30.31 -16.31 2.18
N ALA A 287 -31.42 -15.63 1.90
CA ALA A 287 -31.96 -14.61 2.80
C ALA A 287 -32.33 -15.18 4.19
N GLU A 288 -32.74 -16.45 4.26
CA GLU A 288 -33.07 -17.13 5.51
C GLU A 288 -31.82 -17.43 6.35
N GLU A 289 -30.74 -17.92 5.71
CA GLU A 289 -29.43 -18.10 6.35
C GLU A 289 -28.93 -16.76 6.90
N GLN A 290 -28.98 -15.69 6.10
CA GLN A 290 -28.55 -14.35 6.52
C GLN A 290 -29.35 -13.83 7.70
N LYS A 291 -30.67 -14.00 7.67
CA LYS A 291 -31.55 -13.60 8.78
C LYS A 291 -31.24 -14.38 10.05
N THR A 292 -31.06 -15.69 9.94
CA THR A 292 -30.79 -16.56 11.09
C THR A 292 -29.42 -16.27 11.70
N LEU A 293 -28.40 -16.08 10.85
CA LEU A 293 -27.07 -15.67 11.26
C LEU A 293 -27.07 -14.29 11.93
N ALA A 294 -27.84 -13.34 11.42
CA ALA A 294 -27.98 -12.02 12.02
C ALA A 294 -28.61 -12.09 13.42
N LEU A 295 -29.67 -12.89 13.58
CA LEU A 295 -30.30 -13.12 14.89
C LEU A 295 -29.35 -13.82 15.87
N ALA A 296 -28.61 -14.83 15.42
CA ALA A 296 -27.60 -15.50 16.24
C ALA A 296 -26.49 -14.54 16.69
N ALA A 297 -26.00 -13.68 15.78
CA ALA A 297 -25.01 -12.66 16.11
C ALA A 297 -25.57 -11.62 17.10
N GLU A 298 -26.82 -11.18 16.95
CA GLU A 298 -27.47 -10.27 17.89
C GLU A 298 -27.64 -10.90 19.27
N HIS A 299 -28.13 -12.14 19.34
CA HIS A 299 -28.25 -12.87 20.60
C HIS A 299 -26.90 -13.05 21.31
N LEU A 300 -25.85 -13.40 20.57
CA LEU A 300 -24.50 -13.51 21.13
C LEU A 300 -23.99 -12.16 21.63
N ASP A 301 -24.18 -11.08 20.87
CA ASP A 301 -23.74 -9.74 21.27
C ASP A 301 -24.45 -9.26 22.55
N GLN A 302 -25.76 -9.53 22.67
CA GLN A 302 -26.55 -9.26 23.87
C GLN A 302 -26.10 -10.12 25.07
N PHE A 303 -25.76 -11.39 24.83
CA PHE A 303 -25.29 -12.31 25.86
C PHE A 303 -23.93 -11.86 26.43
N ILE A 304 -22.97 -11.51 25.57
CA ILE A 304 -21.61 -11.11 25.98
C ILE A 304 -21.56 -9.67 26.53
N LYS A 305 -22.55 -8.82 26.21
CA LYS A 305 -22.61 -7.40 26.64
C LYS A 305 -21.30 -6.63 26.36
N GLY A 306 -20.69 -6.89 25.21
CA GLY A 306 -19.40 -6.31 24.82
C GLY A 306 -18.16 -6.93 25.47
N ASN A 307 -18.28 -7.94 26.33
CA ASN A 307 -17.13 -8.59 26.98
C ASN A 307 -16.46 -9.61 26.05
N ASP A 308 -15.28 -9.26 25.55
CA ASP A 308 -14.48 -10.08 24.65
C ASP A 308 -14.05 -11.42 25.26
N GLY A 309 -13.80 -11.46 26.58
CA GLY A 309 -13.48 -12.70 27.30
C GLY A 309 -14.65 -13.69 27.28
N GLN A 310 -15.88 -13.20 27.42
CA GLN A 310 -17.08 -14.05 27.34
C GLN A 310 -17.31 -14.61 25.94
N LEU A 311 -16.97 -13.85 24.90
CA LEU A 311 -17.04 -14.35 23.53
C LEU A 311 -16.03 -15.48 23.28
N LYS A 312 -14.80 -15.35 23.80
CA LYS A 312 -13.77 -16.39 23.74
C LYS A 312 -14.19 -17.65 24.50
N GLU A 313 -14.69 -17.51 25.73
CA GLU A 313 -15.21 -18.64 26.52
C GLU A 313 -16.42 -19.29 25.83
N ARG A 314 -17.32 -18.51 25.23
CA ARG A 314 -18.47 -19.08 24.49
C ARG A 314 -18.02 -19.93 23.30
N LEU A 315 -17.03 -19.47 22.53
CA LEU A 315 -16.48 -20.29 21.44
C LEU A 315 -15.77 -21.53 21.98
N HIS A 316 -15.05 -21.41 23.08
CA HIS A 316 -14.42 -22.55 23.74
C HIS A 316 -15.47 -23.60 24.14
N ASP A 317 -16.55 -23.17 24.80
CA ASP A 317 -17.65 -24.04 25.22
C ASP A 317 -18.30 -24.73 24.02
N ILE A 318 -18.49 -24.00 22.91
CA ILE A 318 -18.97 -24.54 21.64
C ILE A 318 -18.04 -25.62 21.07
N VAL A 319 -16.72 -25.39 21.09
CA VAL A 319 -15.75 -26.33 20.51
C VAL A 319 -15.56 -27.59 21.37
N TYR A 320 -15.69 -27.46 22.68
CA TYR A 320 -15.43 -28.55 23.63
C TYR A 320 -16.66 -29.27 24.16
N ASP A 321 -17.84 -28.71 23.93
CA ASP A 321 -19.17 -29.26 24.16
C ASP A 321 -19.27 -30.29 25.29
N LEU A 322 -19.04 -29.79 26.51
CA LEU A 322 -19.06 -30.54 27.77
C LEU A 322 -20.41 -30.42 28.51
N VAL A 323 -21.48 -29.85 27.91
CA VAL A 323 -22.75 -29.63 28.63
C VAL A 323 -23.99 -29.85 27.75
N ASP A 324 -24.42 -31.12 27.64
CA ASP A 324 -25.83 -31.55 27.51
C ASP A 324 -26.70 -31.09 26.30
N GLY A 325 -26.16 -30.50 25.23
CA GLY A 325 -26.98 -29.92 24.14
C GLY A 325 -26.46 -30.14 22.72
N ARG A 326 -27.33 -29.96 21.73
CA ARG A 326 -26.92 -29.78 20.33
C ARG A 326 -26.41 -28.34 20.18
N VAL A 327 -25.20 -28.15 19.66
CA VAL A 327 -24.74 -26.82 19.25
C VAL A 327 -25.54 -26.35 18.05
N GLU A 328 -26.12 -25.16 18.13
CA GLU A 328 -26.78 -24.53 17.00
C GLU A 328 -25.72 -24.01 16.01
N THR A 329 -25.74 -24.53 14.77
CA THR A 329 -24.80 -24.19 13.69
C THR A 329 -24.55 -22.68 13.56
N TRP A 330 -25.60 -21.88 13.65
CA TRP A 330 -25.53 -20.43 13.45
C TRP A 330 -24.89 -19.68 14.61
N ASP A 331 -24.94 -20.21 15.84
CA ASP A 331 -24.20 -19.66 16.98
C ASP A 331 -22.69 -19.80 16.75
N VAL A 332 -22.25 -20.94 16.19
CA VAL A 332 -20.84 -21.20 15.89
C VAL A 332 -20.32 -20.22 14.84
N VAL A 333 -21.04 -20.10 13.71
CA VAL A 333 -20.67 -19.20 12.61
C VAL A 333 -20.66 -17.75 13.10
N ALA A 334 -21.68 -17.33 13.85
CA ALA A 334 -21.76 -15.98 14.40
C ALA A 334 -20.61 -15.67 15.37
N ALA A 335 -20.25 -16.60 16.26
CA ALA A 335 -19.15 -16.43 17.20
C ALA A 335 -17.80 -16.23 16.47
N LEU A 336 -17.50 -17.04 15.45
CA LEU A 336 -16.30 -16.88 14.63
C LEU A 336 -16.27 -15.52 13.92
N MET A 337 -17.39 -15.11 13.32
CA MET A 337 -17.46 -13.84 12.61
C MET A 337 -17.30 -12.65 13.56
N LEU A 338 -17.88 -12.70 14.76
CA LEU A 338 -17.73 -11.66 15.78
C LEU A 338 -16.28 -11.57 16.30
N LEU A 339 -15.63 -12.71 16.58
CA LEU A 339 -14.22 -12.72 16.97
C LEU A 339 -13.34 -12.12 15.89
N THR A 340 -13.61 -12.43 14.63
CA THR A 340 -12.87 -11.88 13.49
C THR A 340 -13.07 -10.38 13.37
N LYS A 341 -14.32 -9.92 13.42
CA LYS A 341 -14.68 -8.50 13.33
C LYS A 341 -14.05 -7.67 14.45
N ARG A 342 -13.87 -8.25 15.64
CA ARG A 342 -13.23 -7.61 16.81
C ARG A 342 -11.70 -7.78 16.86
N GLY A 343 -11.09 -8.43 15.86
CA GLY A 343 -9.64 -8.68 15.85
C GLY A 343 -9.16 -9.72 16.87
N LEU A 344 -10.07 -10.51 17.44
CA LEU A 344 -9.78 -11.44 18.53
C LEU A 344 -9.49 -12.87 18.04
N LEU A 345 -9.87 -13.24 16.81
CA LEU A 345 -9.74 -14.61 16.31
C LEU A 345 -8.29 -15.11 16.38
N LEU A 346 -7.36 -14.35 15.80
CA LEU A 346 -5.95 -14.72 15.73
C LEU A 346 -5.29 -14.71 17.11
N GLU A 347 -5.65 -13.73 17.95
CA GLU A 347 -5.19 -13.65 19.34
C GLU A 347 -5.67 -14.86 20.15
N THR A 348 -6.92 -15.28 19.96
CA THR A 348 -7.51 -16.43 20.63
C THR A 348 -6.75 -17.71 20.27
N LEU A 349 -6.45 -17.92 18.99
CA LEU A 349 -5.64 -19.06 18.57
C LEU A 349 -4.22 -19.03 19.12
N ALA A 350 -3.61 -17.85 19.18
CA ALA A 350 -2.23 -17.70 19.63
C ALA A 350 -2.07 -17.90 21.15
N LYS A 351 -3.04 -17.43 21.95
CA LYS A 351 -2.91 -17.38 23.41
C LYS A 351 -3.62 -18.52 24.14
N ASP A 352 -4.70 -19.05 23.58
CA ASP A 352 -5.50 -20.06 24.26
C ASP A 352 -5.08 -21.47 23.83
N LEU A 353 -4.31 -22.11 24.72
CA LEU A 353 -3.77 -23.46 24.53
C LEU A 353 -4.85 -24.53 24.31
N ARG A 354 -6.09 -24.26 24.71
CA ARG A 354 -7.22 -25.17 24.54
C ARG A 354 -7.51 -25.34 23.05
N PHE A 355 -7.67 -24.26 22.28
CA PHE A 355 -7.85 -24.37 20.83
C PHE A 355 -6.67 -25.07 20.15
N GLY A 356 -5.44 -24.83 20.63
CA GLY A 356 -4.28 -25.54 20.13
C GLY A 356 -4.30 -27.05 20.39
N GLN A 357 -4.95 -27.52 21.45
CA GLN A 357 -5.20 -28.94 21.67
C GLN A 357 -6.31 -29.47 20.77
N ALA A 358 -7.41 -28.74 20.61
CA ALA A 358 -8.51 -29.13 19.71
C ALA A 358 -8.05 -29.28 18.25
N VAL A 359 -7.28 -28.32 17.74
CA VAL A 359 -6.72 -28.38 16.37
C VAL A 359 -5.80 -29.60 16.19
N ARG A 360 -4.99 -29.92 17.20
CA ARG A 360 -4.11 -31.11 17.16
C ARG A 360 -4.92 -32.41 17.08
N SER A 361 -5.90 -32.58 17.97
CA SER A 361 -6.77 -33.76 17.96
C SER A 361 -7.51 -33.93 16.63
N PHE A 362 -8.04 -32.82 16.09
CA PHE A 362 -8.71 -32.84 14.78
C PHE A 362 -7.76 -33.19 13.62
N SER A 363 -6.53 -32.67 13.66
CA SER A 363 -5.53 -32.93 12.63
C SER A 363 -5.09 -34.39 12.62
N GLU A 364 -4.93 -34.98 13.81
CA GLU A 364 -4.62 -36.40 13.97
C GLU A 364 -5.76 -37.29 13.46
N GLU A 365 -7.02 -36.94 13.75
CA GLU A 365 -8.21 -37.66 13.24
C GLU A 365 -8.30 -37.61 11.71
N LYS A 366 -7.98 -36.46 11.10
CA LYS A 366 -7.94 -36.28 9.65
C LYS A 366 -6.66 -36.86 8.99
N GLY A 367 -5.79 -37.50 9.77
CA GLY A 367 -4.58 -38.14 9.25
C GLY A 367 -3.51 -37.17 8.74
N ARG A 368 -3.49 -35.92 9.22
CA ARG A 368 -2.47 -34.94 8.82
C ARG A 368 -1.10 -35.28 9.41
N ASP A 369 -0.04 -34.89 8.70
CA ASP A 369 1.33 -35.23 9.07
C ASP A 369 1.80 -34.54 10.38
N ARG A 370 2.74 -35.18 11.07
CA ARG A 370 3.42 -34.63 12.26
C ARG A 370 4.07 -33.27 11.97
N GLN A 371 4.51 -33.02 10.75
CA GLN A 371 5.06 -31.72 10.35
C GLN A 371 4.06 -30.58 10.55
N PHE A 372 2.78 -30.81 10.23
CA PHE A 372 1.73 -29.82 10.47
C PHE A 372 1.56 -29.53 11.96
N VAL A 373 1.55 -30.57 12.80
CA VAL A 373 1.39 -30.42 14.26
C VAL A 373 2.53 -29.58 14.85
N GLU A 374 3.77 -29.79 14.38
CA GLU A 374 4.91 -28.98 14.82
C GLU A 374 4.86 -27.55 14.26
N ALA A 375 4.49 -27.36 12.99
CA ALA A 375 4.28 -26.04 12.40
C ALA A 375 3.21 -25.23 13.16
N PHE A 376 2.10 -25.88 13.52
CA PHE A 376 1.03 -25.28 14.33
C PHE A 376 1.54 -24.82 15.70
N ARG A 377 2.42 -25.59 16.35
CA ARG A 377 2.99 -25.19 17.65
C ARG A 377 3.87 -23.95 17.55
N LEU A 378 4.57 -23.78 16.43
CA LEU A 378 5.42 -22.61 16.17
C LEU A 378 4.58 -21.38 15.78
N GLN A 379 3.52 -21.59 14.99
CA GLN A 379 2.69 -20.52 14.44
C GLN A 379 1.19 -20.84 14.52
N PRO A 380 0.58 -20.79 15.72
CA PRO A 380 -0.83 -21.13 15.92
C PRO A 380 -1.81 -20.15 15.23
N SER A 381 -1.35 -18.95 14.89
CA SER A 381 -2.08 -17.96 14.09
C SER A 381 -1.65 -17.95 12.62
N GLY A 382 -0.77 -18.85 12.18
CA GLY A 382 -0.33 -18.92 10.78
C GLY A 382 -1.48 -19.31 9.83
N PRO A 383 -1.38 -19.03 8.52
CA PRO A 383 -2.45 -19.32 7.55
C PRO A 383 -2.92 -20.78 7.57
N GLN A 384 -1.99 -21.74 7.65
CA GLN A 384 -2.31 -23.17 7.72
C GLN A 384 -3.08 -23.53 9.01
N ALA A 385 -2.65 -22.98 10.15
CA ALA A 385 -3.28 -23.18 11.44
C ALA A 385 -4.71 -22.64 11.47
N VAL A 386 -4.90 -21.41 10.94
CA VAL A 386 -6.22 -20.79 10.80
C VAL A 386 -7.12 -21.60 9.87
N ASN A 387 -6.60 -22.10 8.74
CA ASN A 387 -7.36 -22.93 7.80
C ASN A 387 -7.91 -24.20 8.49
N VAL A 388 -7.04 -24.96 9.17
CA VAL A 388 -7.45 -26.18 9.88
C VAL A 388 -8.38 -25.87 11.04
N PHE A 389 -8.15 -24.78 11.76
CA PHE A 389 -9.05 -24.35 12.82
C PHE A 389 -10.46 -24.03 12.28
N LEU A 390 -10.56 -23.29 11.19
CA LEU A 390 -11.85 -22.98 10.58
C LEU A 390 -12.56 -24.26 10.08
N GLN A 391 -11.83 -25.21 9.49
CA GLN A 391 -12.38 -26.51 9.11
C GLN A 391 -12.88 -27.31 10.31
N LEU A 392 -12.11 -27.36 11.41
CA LEU A 392 -12.54 -28.01 12.66
C LEU A 392 -13.86 -27.41 13.15
N VAL A 393 -13.93 -26.08 13.26
CA VAL A 393 -15.08 -25.42 13.87
C VAL A 393 -16.30 -25.43 12.93
N LEU A 394 -16.12 -25.21 11.62
CA LEU A 394 -17.24 -25.13 10.68
C LEU A 394 -17.72 -26.51 10.23
N CYS A 395 -16.83 -27.43 9.87
CA CYS A 395 -17.22 -28.79 9.47
C CYS A 395 -17.50 -29.67 10.70
N GLY A 396 -16.58 -29.67 11.66
CA GLY A 396 -16.64 -30.58 12.81
C GLY A 396 -17.68 -30.17 13.85
N VAL A 397 -17.65 -28.92 14.30
CA VAL A 397 -18.52 -28.44 15.38
C VAL A 397 -19.87 -27.94 14.85
N ALA A 398 -19.87 -27.09 13.83
CA ALA A 398 -21.11 -26.52 13.27
C ALA A 398 -21.87 -27.51 12.37
N GLY A 399 -21.23 -28.60 11.94
CA GLY A 399 -21.84 -29.64 11.09
C GLY A 399 -22.15 -29.17 9.67
N LEU A 400 -21.47 -28.14 9.18
CA LEU A 400 -21.64 -27.67 7.81
C LEU A 400 -21.04 -28.66 6.80
N SER A 401 -21.58 -28.67 5.58
CA SER A 401 -20.93 -29.33 4.45
C SER A 401 -19.58 -28.69 4.16
N ASP A 402 -18.65 -29.40 3.52
CA ASP A 402 -17.32 -28.84 3.21
C ASP A 402 -17.42 -27.56 2.36
N GLY A 403 -18.35 -27.51 1.40
CA GLY A 403 -18.62 -26.35 0.56
C GLY A 403 -19.22 -25.17 1.34
N ASP A 404 -20.16 -25.41 2.26
CA ASP A 404 -20.71 -24.36 3.12
C ASP A 404 -19.68 -23.86 4.13
N ALA A 405 -18.90 -24.76 4.71
CA ALA A 405 -17.83 -24.42 5.61
C ALA A 405 -16.78 -23.56 4.90
N ALA A 406 -16.36 -23.94 3.69
CA ALA A 406 -15.47 -23.14 2.87
C ALA A 406 -16.08 -21.77 2.55
N ARG A 407 -17.35 -21.70 2.15
CA ARG A 407 -18.09 -20.44 1.91
C ARG A 407 -17.99 -19.49 3.11
N TYR A 408 -18.26 -19.97 4.33
CA TYR A 408 -18.13 -19.14 5.54
C TYR A 408 -16.68 -18.86 5.91
N GLY A 409 -15.76 -19.80 5.64
CA GLY A 409 -14.32 -19.59 5.72
C GLY A 409 -13.86 -18.40 4.87
N LEU A 410 -14.33 -18.30 3.62
CA LEU A 410 -14.03 -17.18 2.72
C LEU A 410 -14.58 -15.86 3.25
N ARG A 411 -15.75 -15.85 3.89
CA ARG A 411 -16.28 -14.65 4.54
C ARG A 411 -15.38 -14.20 5.70
N ILE A 412 -14.87 -15.14 6.48
CA ILE A 412 -13.95 -14.88 7.59
C ILE A 412 -12.61 -14.36 7.08
N THR A 413 -12.01 -14.98 6.07
CA THR A 413 -10.73 -14.52 5.50
C THR A 413 -10.86 -13.17 4.82
N ASN A 414 -11.99 -12.87 4.18
CA ASN A 414 -12.26 -11.53 3.66
C ASN A 414 -12.34 -10.46 4.77
N MET A 415 -12.84 -10.79 5.96
CA MET A 415 -12.81 -9.87 7.10
C MET A 415 -11.39 -9.68 7.63
N LEU A 416 -10.59 -10.76 7.72
CA LEU A 416 -9.18 -10.66 8.09
C LEU A 416 -8.39 -9.79 7.09
N LYS A 417 -8.61 -9.98 5.78
CA LYS A 417 -8.00 -9.16 4.72
C LYS A 417 -8.34 -7.68 4.88
N LYS A 418 -9.61 -7.35 5.16
CA LYS A 418 -10.05 -5.97 5.43
C LYS A 418 -9.40 -5.36 6.68
N ALA A 419 -8.96 -6.19 7.63
CA ALA A 419 -8.20 -5.78 8.80
C ALA A 419 -6.67 -5.79 8.58
N GLY A 420 -6.21 -5.77 7.32
CA GLY A 420 -4.79 -5.74 6.95
C GLY A 420 -4.09 -7.09 6.94
N GLN A 421 -4.82 -8.19 7.17
CA GLN A 421 -4.24 -9.54 7.25
C GLN A 421 -4.33 -10.27 5.91
N SER A 422 -3.61 -9.79 4.90
CA SER A 422 -3.67 -10.27 3.52
C SER A 422 -3.19 -11.72 3.34
N GLN A 423 -2.36 -12.22 4.26
CA GLN A 423 -1.80 -13.58 4.23
C GLN A 423 -2.85 -14.71 4.32
N TYR A 424 -4.10 -14.41 4.69
CA TYR A 424 -5.20 -15.38 4.74
C TYR A 424 -6.08 -15.40 3.48
N SER A 425 -5.78 -14.58 2.47
CA SER A 425 -6.64 -14.43 1.28
C SER A 425 -6.76 -15.69 0.42
N GLY A 426 -5.79 -16.60 0.53
CA GLY A 426 -5.73 -17.84 -0.26
C GLY A 426 -5.98 -19.09 0.57
N LEU A 427 -6.86 -19.06 1.57
CA LEU A 427 -7.27 -20.27 2.32
C LEU A 427 -8.52 -20.95 1.75
N VAL A 428 -9.32 -20.20 0.99
CA VAL A 428 -10.54 -20.66 0.36
C VAL A 428 -10.62 -20.05 -1.03
N ALA A 429 -11.00 -20.85 -2.01
CA ALA A 429 -11.30 -20.40 -3.37
C ALA A 429 -12.73 -20.80 -3.75
N PHE A 430 -13.24 -20.20 -4.83
CA PHE A 430 -14.43 -20.68 -5.51
C PHE A 430 -13.96 -21.49 -6.72
N ASP A 431 -14.27 -22.79 -6.73
CA ASP A 431 -14.00 -23.65 -7.87
C ASP A 431 -15.01 -23.32 -8.99
N LEU A 432 -14.52 -22.81 -10.11
CA LEU A 432 -15.36 -22.39 -11.23
C LEU A 432 -15.93 -23.58 -12.01
N ASP A 433 -15.26 -24.73 -11.97
CA ASP A 433 -15.69 -25.93 -12.68
C ASP A 433 -16.79 -26.64 -11.89
N GLU A 434 -16.61 -26.79 -10.58
CA GLU A 434 -17.57 -27.42 -9.69
C GLU A 434 -18.70 -26.47 -9.29
N GLY A 435 -18.43 -25.17 -9.22
CA GLY A 435 -19.38 -24.16 -8.77
C GLY A 435 -19.55 -24.13 -7.25
N GLU A 436 -18.53 -24.55 -6.52
CA GLU A 436 -18.55 -24.71 -5.08
C GLU A 436 -17.36 -23.98 -4.43
N PHE A 437 -17.50 -23.63 -3.15
CA PHE A 437 -16.37 -23.09 -2.40
C PHE A 437 -15.52 -24.25 -1.89
N VAL A 438 -14.21 -24.17 -2.09
CA VAL A 438 -13.27 -25.24 -1.72
C VAL A 438 -12.16 -24.68 -0.83
N TRP A 439 -11.81 -25.44 0.20
CA TRP A 439 -10.62 -25.16 0.98
C TRP A 439 -9.39 -25.38 0.11
N THR A 440 -8.52 -24.38 0.02
CA THR A 440 -7.25 -24.55 -0.69
C THR A 440 -6.31 -25.31 0.24
N GLU A 441 -5.79 -26.43 -0.22
CA GLU A 441 -4.70 -27.10 0.49
C GLU A 441 -3.49 -26.15 0.51
N PRO A 442 -2.82 -26.00 1.67
CA PRO A 442 -1.60 -25.24 1.69
C PRO A 442 -0.60 -25.93 0.75
N MET A 443 -0.04 -25.18 -0.20
CA MET A 443 1.07 -25.70 -0.99
C MET A 443 2.25 -25.97 -0.06
N ASP A 444 2.74 -27.21 -0.08
CA ASP A 444 3.89 -27.70 0.70
C ASP A 444 5.18 -26.91 0.41
#